data_AF-D7U1B2-F1
#
_entry.id   AF-D7U1B2-F1
#
_cell.length_a   1.000
_cell.length_b   1.000
_cell.length_c   1.000
_cell.angle_alpha   90.00
_cell.angle_beta   90.00
_cell.angle_gamma   90.00
#
_symmetry.space_group_name_H-M   'P 1'
#
loop_
_entity.id
_entity.type
_entity.pdbx_description
1 polymer ?
#
loop_
_entity_poly.entity_id
_entity_poly.type
_entity_poly.pdbx_seq_one_letter_code
_entity_poly.pdbx_strand_id
1 'polypeptide(L)'
;MSVSLTVMTFNLHEDQPDDSPNSWEKRRDLCISVITSYSPMILCTQQGVKTQLEFLQQGLPGYDQVGISRKGSQDTSDEHCTIFYDKEKVELLESGTFWLSESPSVPGSTSWGSVVPCIATWAISFFYYAYRRLHFLFSVLFFSFFFSKGKNIVYFVSLT
;
A
#
# COMPACT_ATOMS: atom_id res chain seq x y z
N MET A 1 -16.09 -9.06 -23.81
CA MET A 1 -15.94 -9.36 -22.37
C MET A 1 -15.11 -8.24 -21.76
N SER A 2 -15.61 -7.61 -20.71
CA SER A 2 -14.89 -6.56 -19.97
C SER A 2 -13.88 -7.24 -19.04
N VAL A 3 -12.64 -6.76 -19.04
CA VAL A 3 -11.64 -7.14 -18.03
C VAL A 3 -11.99 -6.38 -16.75
N SER A 4 -12.22 -7.10 -15.65
CA SER A 4 -12.50 -6.48 -14.36
C SER A 4 -11.22 -6.41 -13.54
N LEU A 5 -10.74 -5.19 -13.32
CA LEU A 5 -9.65 -4.91 -12.39
C LEU A 5 -10.22 -4.82 -10.97
N THR A 6 -9.80 -5.71 -10.06
CA THR A 6 -10.16 -5.63 -8.64
C THR A 6 -9.02 -5.00 -7.85
N VAL A 7 -9.34 -3.89 -7.19
CA VAL A 7 -8.42 -3.14 -6.33
C VAL A 7 -9.03 -3.02 -4.94
N MET A 8 -8.22 -3.22 -3.91
CA MET A 8 -8.60 -3.01 -2.51
C MET A 8 -7.68 -1.97 -1.88
N THR A 9 -8.24 -1.09 -1.07
CA THR A 9 -7.47 -0.29 -0.11
C THR A 9 -7.80 -0.75 1.31
N PHE A 10 -6.78 -0.90 2.15
CA PHE A 10 -6.94 -1.45 3.49
C PHE A 10 -5.94 -0.82 4.47
N ASN A 11 -6.43 0.01 5.38
CA ASN A 11 -5.60 0.59 6.44
C ASN A 11 -5.39 -0.44 7.56
N LEU A 12 -4.13 -0.75 7.88
CA LEU A 12 -3.75 -1.74 8.89
C LEU A 12 -3.76 -1.19 10.31
N HIS A 13 -3.86 0.13 10.47
CA HIS A 13 -3.88 0.83 11.74
C HIS A 13 -2.66 0.56 12.63
N GLU A 14 -2.39 1.49 13.54
CA GLU A 14 -1.33 1.28 14.52
C GLU A 14 -1.66 0.09 15.45
N ASP A 15 -0.62 -0.60 15.88
CA ASP A 15 -0.77 -1.64 16.88
C ASP A 15 -1.13 -1.03 18.24
N GLN A 16 -2.08 -1.66 18.93
CA GLN A 16 -2.54 -1.26 20.24
C GLN A 16 -2.00 -2.24 21.29
N PRO A 17 -1.88 -1.84 22.57
CA PRO A 17 -1.42 -2.73 23.64
C PRO A 17 -2.15 -4.08 23.67
N ASP A 18 -1.45 -5.16 24.05
CA ASP A 18 -1.95 -6.55 23.96
C ASP A 18 -3.30 -6.81 24.67
N ASP A 19 -3.59 -6.05 25.72
CA ASP A 19 -4.84 -6.11 26.47
C ASP A 19 -6.02 -5.48 25.71
N SER A 20 -5.75 -4.56 24.78
CA SER A 20 -6.75 -3.93 23.91
C SER A 20 -7.47 -4.95 23.03
N PRO A 21 -8.80 -4.86 22.85
CA PRO A 21 -9.50 -5.67 21.86
C PRO A 21 -9.03 -5.38 20.41
N ASN A 22 -8.37 -4.23 20.20
CA ASN A 22 -7.86 -3.80 18.90
C ASN A 22 -6.33 -4.00 18.78
N SER A 23 -5.72 -4.88 19.59
CA SER A 23 -4.30 -5.25 19.39
C SER A 23 -4.12 -6.03 18.09
N TRP A 24 -3.00 -5.82 17.38
CA TRP A 24 -2.71 -6.46 16.10
C TRP A 24 -2.88 -7.98 16.16
N GLU A 25 -2.37 -8.62 17.22
CA GLU A 25 -2.48 -10.06 17.43
C GLU A 25 -3.92 -10.59 17.35
N LYS A 26 -4.91 -9.82 17.82
CA LYS A 26 -6.33 -10.22 17.79
C LYS A 26 -7.02 -9.98 16.44
N ARG A 27 -6.46 -9.12 15.60
CA ARG A 27 -7.06 -8.68 14.32
C ARG A 27 -6.33 -9.22 13.09
N ARG A 28 -5.07 -9.64 13.21
CA ARG A 28 -4.24 -10.06 12.07
C ARG A 28 -4.87 -11.17 11.23
N ASP A 29 -5.50 -12.16 11.88
CA ASP A 29 -6.16 -13.28 11.19
C ASP A 29 -7.43 -12.82 10.46
N LEU A 30 -8.18 -11.89 11.05
CA LEU A 30 -9.35 -11.27 10.42
C LEU A 30 -8.93 -10.43 9.20
N CYS A 31 -7.82 -9.70 9.28
CA CYS A 31 -7.26 -8.95 8.15
C CYS A 31 -6.96 -9.88 6.96
N ILE A 32 -6.27 -11.00 7.20
CA ILE A 32 -6.02 -12.02 6.17
C ILE A 32 -7.33 -12.58 5.61
N SER A 33 -8.28 -12.93 6.48
CA SER A 33 -9.56 -13.49 6.06
C SER A 33 -10.34 -12.53 5.14
N VAL A 34 -10.36 -11.24 5.47
CA VAL A 34 -11.00 -10.22 4.63
C VAL A 34 -10.29 -10.11 3.28
N ILE A 35 -8.96 -9.94 3.27
CA ILE A 35 -8.19 -9.80 2.02
C ILE A 35 -8.39 -11.02 1.11
N THR A 36 -8.28 -12.23 1.67
CA THR A 36 -8.43 -13.48 0.92
C THR A 36 -9.86 -13.71 0.42
N SER A 37 -10.88 -13.31 1.18
CA SER A 37 -12.28 -13.43 0.75
C SER A 37 -12.63 -12.61 -0.49
N TYR A 38 -12.02 -11.42 -0.63
CA TYR A 38 -12.21 -10.57 -1.81
C TYR A 38 -11.21 -10.86 -2.92
N SER A 39 -10.05 -11.43 -2.59
CA SER A 39 -8.98 -11.80 -3.52
C SER A 39 -8.65 -10.70 -4.56
N PRO A 40 -8.32 -9.46 -4.12
CA PRO A 40 -8.07 -8.34 -5.03
C PRO A 40 -6.80 -8.55 -5.86
N MET A 41 -6.79 -8.17 -7.15
CA MET A 41 -5.55 -8.25 -7.93
C MET A 41 -4.48 -7.27 -7.43
N ILE A 42 -4.91 -6.12 -6.91
CA ILE A 42 -4.05 -5.15 -6.23
C ILE A 42 -4.62 -4.83 -4.86
N LEU A 43 -3.80 -4.94 -3.82
CA LEU A 43 -4.10 -4.50 -2.47
C LEU A 43 -3.16 -3.38 -2.07
N CYS A 44 -3.71 -2.22 -1.68
CA CYS A 44 -2.94 -1.09 -1.18
C CYS A 44 -3.15 -0.96 0.33
N THR A 45 -2.07 -1.03 1.10
CA THR A 45 -2.10 -0.90 2.55
C THR A 45 -1.59 0.45 3.03
N GLN A 46 -2.10 0.91 4.17
CA GLN A 46 -1.64 2.13 4.85
C GLN A 46 -1.32 1.82 6.29
N GLN A 47 -0.45 2.64 6.88
CA GLN A 47 0.01 2.51 8.27
C GLN A 47 0.63 1.14 8.60
N GLY A 48 1.05 0.39 7.58
CA GLY A 48 1.64 -0.92 7.77
C GLY A 48 3.04 -0.78 8.33
N VAL A 49 3.28 -1.32 9.52
CA VAL A 49 4.63 -1.51 10.04
C VAL A 49 5.20 -2.84 9.54
N LYS A 50 6.53 -2.96 9.54
CA LYS A 50 7.25 -4.12 8.99
C LYS A 50 6.69 -5.47 9.47
N THR A 51 6.43 -5.62 10.77
CA THR A 51 5.91 -6.88 11.35
C THR A 51 4.51 -7.24 10.84
N GLN A 52 3.62 -6.25 10.68
CA GLN A 52 2.28 -6.46 10.12
C GLN A 52 2.37 -6.87 8.64
N LEU A 53 3.22 -6.20 7.87
CA LEU A 53 3.42 -6.47 6.45
C LEU A 53 4.05 -7.85 6.20
N GLU A 54 5.03 -8.25 7.02
CA GLU A 54 5.61 -9.58 6.99
C GLU A 54 4.57 -10.66 7.28
N PHE A 55 3.70 -10.42 8.27
CA PHE A 55 2.58 -11.33 8.55
C PHE A 55 1.62 -11.42 7.36
N LEU A 56 1.27 -10.30 6.74
CA LEU A 56 0.45 -10.30 5.52
C LEU A 56 1.11 -11.06 4.38
N GLN A 57 2.40 -10.86 4.15
CA GLN A 57 3.16 -11.55 3.09
C GLN A 57 3.19 -13.07 3.31
N GLN A 58 3.27 -13.53 4.56
CA GLN A 58 3.19 -14.95 4.90
C GLN A 58 1.78 -15.53 4.66
N GLY A 59 0.73 -14.77 4.98
CA GLY A 59 -0.65 -15.17 4.75
C GLY A 59 -1.13 -15.03 3.29
N LEU A 60 -0.37 -14.32 2.44
CA LEU A 60 -0.69 -14.04 1.04
C LEU A 60 0.43 -14.53 0.10
N PRO A 61 0.75 -15.84 0.06
CA PRO A 61 1.90 -16.37 -0.69
C PRO A 61 1.85 -16.13 -2.21
N GLY A 62 0.64 -15.97 -2.77
CA GLY A 62 0.42 -15.62 -4.18
C GLY A 62 0.72 -14.16 -4.52
N TYR A 63 0.92 -13.31 -3.51
CA TYR A 63 1.18 -11.88 -3.70
C TYR A 63 2.68 -11.58 -3.60
N ASP A 64 3.10 -10.55 -4.30
CA ASP A 64 4.35 -9.85 -4.06
C ASP A 64 4.05 -8.41 -3.61
N GLN A 65 5.05 -7.69 -3.13
CA GLN A 65 4.88 -6.36 -2.58
C GLN A 65 5.93 -5.35 -3.02
N VAL A 66 5.53 -4.08 -3.09
CA VAL A 66 6.42 -2.92 -3.26
C VAL A 66 6.05 -1.80 -2.29
N GLY A 67 7.05 -1.02 -1.91
CA GLY A 67 6.92 0.08 -0.97
C GLY A 67 8.09 0.12 -0.02
N ILE A 68 8.41 1.31 0.47
CA ILE A 68 9.43 1.51 1.50
C ILE A 68 8.83 2.27 2.67
N SER A 69 9.51 2.19 3.81
CA SER A 69 9.16 2.95 5.01
C SER A 69 9.19 4.45 4.73
N ARG A 70 8.33 5.19 5.43
CA ARG A 70 8.32 6.66 5.37
C ARG A 70 9.61 7.32 5.85
N LYS A 71 10.53 6.58 6.48
CA LYS A 71 11.89 7.06 6.80
C LYS A 71 12.93 6.76 5.71
N GLY A 72 12.56 5.96 4.71
CA GLY A 72 13.42 5.58 3.58
C GLY A 72 13.74 4.09 3.55
N SER A 73 14.49 3.67 2.53
CA SER A 73 14.87 2.26 2.33
C SER A 73 15.89 1.74 3.36
N GLN A 74 16.65 2.63 3.98
CA GLN A 74 17.65 2.26 5.00
C GLN A 74 17.04 2.06 6.40
N ASP A 75 15.90 2.70 6.68
CA ASP A 75 15.21 2.62 7.97
C ASP A 75 13.78 2.09 7.78
N THR A 76 13.61 0.81 8.07
CA THR A 76 12.32 0.08 7.96
C THR A 76 11.51 0.08 9.26
N SER A 77 11.89 0.90 10.25
CA SER A 77 11.25 0.92 11.58
C SER A 77 9.86 1.57 11.63
N ASP A 78 9.43 2.22 10.55
CA ASP A 78 8.25 3.08 10.54
C ASP A 78 7.19 2.59 9.55
N GLU A 79 6.09 3.33 9.43
CA GLU A 79 4.96 3.01 8.56
C GLU A 79 5.33 3.01 7.07
N HIS A 80 4.68 2.12 6.31
CA HIS A 80 4.79 1.99 4.87
C HIS A 80 3.42 2.22 4.20
N CYS A 81 3.47 2.57 2.91
CA CYS A 81 2.33 2.53 1.99
C CYS A 81 2.52 1.37 1.00
N THR A 82 2.37 0.14 1.47
CA THR A 82 2.74 -1.04 0.68
C THR A 82 1.66 -1.41 -0.32
N ILE A 83 2.05 -1.65 -1.57
CA ILE A 83 1.21 -2.22 -2.63
C ILE A 83 1.54 -3.70 -2.75
N PHE A 84 0.57 -4.55 -2.45
CA PHE A 84 0.58 -5.97 -2.76
C PHE A 84 -0.10 -6.23 -4.10
N TYR A 85 0.42 -7.16 -4.89
CA TYR A 85 -0.17 -7.54 -6.17
C TYR A 85 -0.09 -9.06 -6.40
N ASP A 86 -1.13 -9.62 -7.03
CA ASP A 86 -1.20 -11.03 -7.38
C ASP A 86 -0.22 -11.36 -8.53
N LYS A 87 0.83 -12.13 -8.24
CA LYS A 87 1.92 -12.44 -9.20
C LYS A 87 1.45 -13.20 -10.44
N GLU A 88 0.32 -13.91 -10.37
CA GLU A 88 -0.20 -14.66 -11.51
C GLU A 88 -0.99 -13.76 -12.47
N LYS A 89 -1.52 -12.64 -11.96
CA LYS A 89 -2.40 -11.74 -12.72
C LYS A 89 -1.73 -10.43 -13.09
N VAL A 90 -0.71 -10.01 -12.33
CA VAL A 90 -0.06 -8.70 -12.43
C VAL A 90 1.45 -8.86 -12.64
N GLU A 91 1.97 -8.21 -13.67
CA GLU A 91 3.41 -8.09 -13.91
C GLU A 91 3.86 -6.68 -13.52
N LEU A 92 4.70 -6.56 -12.50
CA LEU A 92 5.30 -5.29 -12.11
C LEU A 92 6.41 -4.89 -13.09
N LEU A 93 6.34 -3.67 -13.63
CA LEU A 93 7.36 -3.12 -14.54
C LEU A 93 8.29 -2.16 -13.82
N GLU A 94 7.70 -1.23 -13.06
CA GLU A 94 8.43 -0.19 -12.37
C GLU A 94 7.67 0.18 -11.10
N SER A 95 8.39 0.56 -10.06
CA SER A 95 7.78 1.07 -8.84
C SER A 95 8.67 2.10 -8.19
N GLY A 96 8.08 2.92 -7.34
CA GLY A 96 8.81 3.92 -6.58
C GLY A 96 8.04 4.36 -5.36
N THR A 97 8.73 5.09 -4.50
CA THR A 97 8.12 5.79 -3.38
C THR A 97 8.73 7.18 -3.30
N PHE A 98 7.88 8.19 -3.11
CA PHE A 98 8.31 9.56 -2.94
C PHE A 98 7.63 10.19 -1.73
N TRP A 99 8.25 11.24 -1.20
CA TRP A 99 7.74 11.98 -0.06
C TRP A 99 6.82 13.10 -0.53
N LEU A 100 5.71 13.28 0.19
CA LEU A 100 4.81 14.39 -0.03
C LEU A 100 5.42 15.62 0.66
N SER A 101 6.38 16.22 -0.01
CA SER A 101 7.11 17.38 0.47
C SER A 101 7.57 18.25 -0.71
N GLU A 102 8.15 19.41 -0.40
CA GLU A 102 8.87 20.24 -1.38
C GLU A 102 10.15 19.56 -1.89
N SER A 103 10.56 18.44 -1.29
CA SER A 103 11.72 17.63 -1.71
C SER A 103 11.35 16.14 -1.82
N PRO A 104 10.54 15.74 -2.82
CA PRO A 104 9.95 14.39 -2.89
C PRO A 104 10.95 13.24 -2.98
N SER A 105 12.20 13.52 -3.40
CA SER A 105 13.29 12.55 -3.50
C SER A 105 14.11 12.40 -2.22
N VAL A 106 13.85 13.23 -1.20
CA VAL A 106 14.60 13.22 0.07
C VAL A 106 13.85 12.38 1.10
N PRO A 107 14.44 11.26 1.56
CA PRO A 107 13.82 10.42 2.58
C PRO A 107 13.52 11.17 3.88
N GLY A 108 12.34 10.95 4.43
CA GLY A 108 11.89 11.57 5.67
C GLY A 108 11.55 13.07 5.56
N SER A 109 11.49 13.63 4.36
CA SER A 109 11.15 15.04 4.18
C SER A 109 9.68 15.33 4.54
N THR A 110 9.46 16.49 5.17
CA THR A 110 8.15 16.97 5.62
C THR A 110 7.88 18.36 5.08
N SER A 111 6.65 18.65 4.65
CA SER A 111 6.25 20.01 4.25
C SER A 111 4.82 20.30 4.65
N TRP A 112 4.39 21.55 4.44
CA TRP A 112 3.02 22.02 4.65
C TRP A 112 2.44 21.76 6.05
N GLY A 113 3.30 21.77 7.07
CA GLY A 113 2.92 21.59 8.47
C GLY A 113 2.64 20.15 8.88
N SER A 114 3.05 19.15 8.10
CA SER A 114 2.96 17.75 8.51
C SER A 114 3.85 17.46 9.71
N VAL A 115 3.32 16.70 10.68
CA VAL A 115 4.05 16.31 11.90
C VAL A 115 4.99 15.12 11.62
N VAL A 116 4.64 14.30 10.63
CA VAL A 116 5.41 13.12 10.21
C VAL A 116 5.60 13.11 8.70
N PRO A 117 6.63 12.43 8.17
CA PRO A 117 6.82 12.29 6.74
C PRO A 117 5.63 11.56 6.11
N CYS A 118 4.98 12.17 5.12
CA CYS A 118 3.95 11.49 4.33
C CYS A 118 4.59 10.94 3.06
N ILE A 119 4.24 9.72 2.68
CA ILE A 119 4.76 9.09 1.46
C ILE A 119 3.63 8.67 0.54
N ALA A 120 3.99 8.57 -0.74
CA ALA A 120 3.21 7.82 -1.71
C ALA A 120 4.06 6.79 -2.42
N THR A 121 3.55 5.57 -2.48
CA THR A 121 4.13 4.48 -3.27
C THR A 121 3.34 4.31 -4.54
N TRP A 122 4.06 4.07 -5.64
CA TRP A 122 3.47 3.80 -6.93
C TRP A 122 4.06 2.57 -7.59
N ALA A 123 3.24 1.94 -8.41
CA ALA A 123 3.60 0.79 -9.22
C ALA A 123 3.03 1.00 -10.62
N ILE A 124 3.84 0.74 -11.63
CA ILE A 124 3.47 0.58 -13.02
C ILE A 124 3.46 -0.92 -13.30
N SER A 125 2.34 -1.44 -13.81
CA SER A 125 2.17 -2.88 -14.03
C SER A 125 1.37 -3.20 -15.28
N PHE A 126 1.48 -4.43 -15.79
CA PHE A 126 0.59 -5.03 -16.79
C PHE A 126 -0.29 -6.11 -16.16
N PHE A 127 -1.41 -6.46 -16.83
CA PHE A 127 -2.28 -7.55 -16.42
C PHE A 127 -2.43 -8.60 -17.52
N TYR A 128 -2.49 -9.87 -17.13
CA TYR A 128 -2.67 -10.99 -18.06
C TYR A 128 -4.16 -11.29 -18.30
N TYR A 129 -4.57 -11.48 -19.57
CA TYR A 129 -5.90 -11.99 -19.91
C TYR A 129 -5.85 -13.03 -21.04
N ALA A 130 -6.35 -14.25 -20.77
CA ALA A 130 -6.65 -15.28 -21.77
C ALA A 130 -5.62 -15.44 -22.90
N TYR A 131 -4.33 -15.58 -22.58
CA TYR A 131 -3.22 -15.77 -23.53
C TYR A 131 -2.97 -14.59 -24.51
N ARG A 132 -3.59 -13.42 -24.31
CA ARG A 132 -3.24 -12.17 -25.00
C ARG A 132 -2.72 -11.15 -23.99
N ARG A 133 -1.49 -10.67 -24.19
CA ARG A 133 -0.96 -9.50 -23.49
C ARG A 133 -1.89 -8.30 -23.79
N LEU A 134 -2.72 -7.90 -22.83
CA LEU A 134 -3.37 -6.59 -22.86
C LEU A 134 -2.53 -5.65 -22.01
N HIS A 135 -1.94 -4.65 -22.65
CA HIS A 135 -1.09 -3.66 -22.00
C HIS A 135 -1.96 -2.53 -21.44
N PHE A 136 -2.18 -2.51 -20.13
CA PHE A 136 -2.70 -1.33 -19.44
C PHE A 136 -1.64 -0.85 -18.46
N LEU A 137 -1.21 0.40 -18.60
CA LEU A 137 -0.30 1.05 -17.67
C LEU A 137 -1.15 1.62 -16.53
N PHE A 138 -1.18 0.96 -15.37
CA PHE A 138 -1.86 1.51 -14.20
C PHE A 138 -0.83 2.11 -13.25
N SER A 139 -1.03 3.35 -12.82
CA SER A 139 -0.29 3.94 -11.70
C SER A 139 -1.21 3.95 -10.49
N VAL A 140 -0.94 3.06 -9.54
CA VAL A 140 -1.52 3.17 -8.20
C VAL A 140 -0.75 4.27 -7.49
N LEU A 141 -1.41 5.32 -6.98
CA LEU A 141 -0.76 6.27 -6.09
C LEU A 141 -1.45 6.21 -4.74
N PHE A 142 -0.76 5.71 -3.71
CA PHE A 142 -1.38 5.51 -2.40
C PHE A 142 -0.67 6.29 -1.30
N PHE A 143 -1.43 7.10 -0.56
CA PHE A 143 -0.93 8.03 0.44
C PHE A 143 -1.21 7.57 1.87
N SER A 144 -0.25 7.79 2.78
CA SER A 144 -0.52 7.84 4.23
C SER A 144 -0.53 9.31 4.65
N PHE A 145 -1.66 9.79 5.16
CA PHE A 145 -1.80 11.15 5.71
C PHE A 145 -2.00 11.09 7.22
N PHE A 146 -1.15 11.81 7.96
CA PHE A 146 -1.43 12.17 9.34
C PHE A 146 -1.55 13.69 9.44
N PHE A 147 -2.75 14.23 9.20
CA PHE A 147 -3.02 15.65 9.41
C PHE A 147 -3.44 15.89 10.86
N SER A 148 -2.62 16.66 11.60
CA SER A 148 -3.13 17.37 12.77
C SER A 148 -4.04 18.50 12.27
N LYS A 149 -5.34 18.24 12.29
CA LYS A 149 -6.47 19.16 12.01
C LYS A 149 -6.67 19.61 10.56
N GLY A 150 -7.65 18.98 9.91
CA GLY A 150 -8.78 19.73 9.34
C GLY A 150 -8.67 20.28 7.92
N LYS A 151 -8.02 19.60 6.97
CA LYS A 151 -8.17 19.92 5.54
C LYS A 151 -8.39 18.67 4.69
N ASN A 152 -9.59 18.58 4.11
CA ASN A 152 -9.95 17.57 3.12
C ASN A 152 -9.19 17.85 1.83
N ILE A 153 -8.37 16.90 1.37
CA ILE A 153 -7.85 16.86 0.01
C ILE A 153 -8.26 15.53 -0.59
N VAL A 154 -8.99 15.61 -1.71
CA VAL A 154 -9.42 14.47 -2.53
C VAL A 154 -8.24 14.04 -3.40
N TYR A 155 -7.94 12.74 -3.47
CA TYR A 155 -6.89 12.23 -4.36
C TYR A 155 -7.48 11.35 -5.47
N PHE A 156 -7.02 11.65 -6.68
CA PHE A 156 -7.40 11.01 -7.93
C PHE A 156 -6.76 9.63 -8.05
N VAL A 157 -7.58 8.61 -8.33
CA VAL A 157 -7.14 7.43 -9.07
C VAL A 157 -7.20 7.84 -10.55
N SER A 158 -6.04 8.08 -11.18
CA SER A 158 -6.02 8.32 -12.62
C SER A 158 -6.14 6.98 -13.35
N LEU A 159 -7.37 6.56 -13.63
CA LEU A 159 -7.67 5.56 -14.64
C LEU A 159 -7.60 6.26 -16.01
N THR A 160 -6.44 6.21 -16.67
CA THR A 160 -6.32 6.54 -18.10
C THR A 160 -6.31 5.28 -18.94
#